data_AF-A0A5C9CKZ2-F1
#
_entry.id   AF-A0A5C9CKZ2-F1
#
_cell.length_a   1.000
_cell.length_b   1.000
_cell.length_c   1.000
_cell.angle_alpha   90.00
_cell.angle_beta   90.00
_cell.angle_gamma   90.00
#
_symmetry.space_group_name_H-M   'P 1'
#
loop_
_entity.id
_entity.type
_entity.pdbx_description
1 polymer ?
#
loop_
_entity_poly.entity_id
_entity_poly.type
_entity_poly.pdbx_seq_one_letter_code
_entity_poly.pdbx_strand_id
1 'polypeptide(L)'
;MVWSAPEDFSTVADVISLLELRISLETEAAGLAAQRRTEANIATMEAALAAFSASVSHDADTLPADFEFHMEVARATGNQHFADLMSYLGTVIIPRARVNTPLSAPEGRLSYLQRLHGEHESISAPPCAPT
;
A
#
# COMPACT_ATOMS: atom_id res chain seq x y z
N MET A 1 22.92 -28.58 -6.04
CA MET A 1 21.58 -28.23 -5.52
C MET A 1 21.12 -27.01 -6.30
N VAL A 2 20.39 -27.24 -7.38
CA VAL A 2 19.90 -26.18 -8.27
C VAL A 2 18.61 -25.67 -7.65
N TRP A 3 18.65 -24.50 -7.03
CA TRP A 3 17.43 -23.77 -6.67
C TRP A 3 16.91 -23.12 -7.94
N SER A 4 16.03 -23.82 -8.66
CA SER A 4 15.22 -23.20 -9.69
C SER A 4 14.08 -22.47 -8.99
N ALA A 5 14.04 -21.15 -9.11
CA ALA A 5 12.83 -20.40 -8.78
C ALA A 5 11.67 -20.91 -9.67
N PRO A 6 10.47 -21.16 -9.13
CA PRO A 6 9.34 -21.53 -9.96
C PRO A 6 8.82 -20.29 -10.70
N GLU A 7 8.87 -20.42 -12.03
CA GLU A 7 8.05 -19.85 -13.11
C GLU A 7 7.55 -18.39 -13.03
N ASP A 8 7.70 -17.69 -14.16
CA ASP A 8 7.08 -16.40 -14.45
C ASP A 8 5.59 -16.39 -14.02
N PHE A 9 5.22 -15.49 -13.10
CA PHE A 9 3.83 -15.14 -12.79
C PHE A 9 3.18 -14.36 -13.96
N SER A 10 3.30 -14.85 -15.20
CA SER A 10 2.97 -14.09 -16.41
C SER A 10 1.51 -14.18 -16.84
N THR A 11 0.64 -14.88 -16.09
CA THR A 11 -0.78 -14.93 -16.44
C THR A 11 -1.57 -13.88 -15.67
N VAL A 12 -2.58 -13.31 -16.34
CA VAL A 12 -3.53 -12.38 -15.69
C VAL A 12 -4.22 -13.03 -14.49
N ALA A 13 -4.46 -14.35 -14.54
CA ALA A 13 -5.05 -15.10 -13.44
C ALA A 13 -4.15 -15.12 -12.20
N ASP A 14 -2.84 -15.34 -12.37
CA ASP A 14 -1.89 -15.32 -11.25
C ASP A 14 -1.80 -13.93 -10.60
N VAL A 15 -1.80 -12.87 -11.42
CA VAL A 15 -1.84 -11.49 -10.92
C VAL A 15 -3.12 -11.22 -10.12
N ILE A 16 -4.27 -11.72 -10.58
CA ILE A 16 -5.54 -11.60 -9.86
C ILE A 16 -5.46 -12.34 -8.52
N SER A 17 -5.01 -13.59 -8.49
CA SER A 17 -4.90 -14.37 -7.25
C SER A 17 -3.92 -13.73 -6.25
N LEU A 18 -2.83 -13.15 -6.73
CA LEU A 18 -1.89 -12.41 -5.88
C LEU A 18 -2.50 -11.10 -5.36
N LEU A 19 -3.30 -10.39 -6.17
CA LEU A 19 -4.03 -9.20 -5.73
C LEU A 19 -5.08 -9.54 -4.66
N GLU A 20 -5.80 -10.65 -4.79
CA GLU A 20 -6.77 -11.12 -3.78
C GLU A 20 -6.07 -11.42 -2.44
N LEU A 21 -4.91 -12.08 -2.48
CA LEU A 21 -4.09 -12.32 -1.30
C LEU A 21 -3.63 -10.99 -0.68
N ARG A 22 -3.10 -10.08 -1.50
CA ARG A 22 -2.61 -8.77 -1.05
C ARG A 22 -3.71 -7.96 -0.38
N ILE A 23 -4.90 -7.89 -0.97
CA ILE A 23 -6.05 -7.17 -0.38
C ILE A 23 -6.40 -7.74 1.00
N SER A 24 -6.41 -9.07 1.13
CA SER A 24 -6.69 -9.73 2.41
C SER A 24 -5.65 -9.37 3.47
N LEU A 25 -4.37 -9.34 3.10
CA LEU A 25 -3.28 -8.97 4.01
C LEU A 25 -3.29 -7.50 4.38
N GLU A 26 -3.49 -6.59 3.42
CA GLU A 26 -3.57 -5.15 3.67
C GLU A 26 -4.73 -4.82 4.61
N THR A 27 -5.87 -5.48 4.44
CA THR A 27 -7.06 -5.27 5.29
C THR A 27 -6.78 -5.67 6.74
N GLU A 28 -6.25 -6.87 6.95
CA GLU A 28 -5.92 -7.33 8.31
C GLU A 28 -4.78 -6.50 8.92
N ALA A 29 -3.76 -6.15 8.11
CA ALA A 29 -2.66 -5.31 8.55
C ALA A 29 -3.15 -3.94 9.02
N ALA A 30 -4.07 -3.30 8.28
CA ALA A 30 -4.66 -2.03 8.67
C ALA A 30 -5.42 -2.14 10.00
N GLY A 31 -6.23 -3.20 10.18
CA GLY A 31 -6.97 -3.44 11.42
C GLY A 31 -6.06 -3.65 12.64
N LEU A 32 -4.95 -4.38 12.47
CA LEU A 32 -3.96 -4.60 13.52
C LEU A 32 -3.12 -3.35 13.80
N ALA A 33 -2.67 -2.64 12.76
CA ALA A 33 -1.93 -1.39 12.89
C ALA A 33 -2.76 -0.31 13.59
N ALA A 34 -4.06 -0.24 13.31
CA ALA A 34 -4.99 0.67 13.98
C ALA A 34 -5.10 0.42 15.50
N GLN A 35 -4.71 -0.76 15.98
CA GLN A 35 -4.71 -1.08 17.42
C GLN A 35 -3.32 -0.97 18.06
N ARG A 36 -2.25 -1.13 17.26
CA ARG A 36 -0.89 -1.38 17.77
C ARG A 36 0.14 -0.32 17.41
N ARG A 37 -0.15 0.57 16.44
CA ARG A 37 0.80 1.59 15.98
C ARG A 37 1.29 2.46 17.14
N THR A 38 2.57 2.78 17.07
CA THR A 38 3.23 3.75 17.96
C THR A 38 3.26 5.13 17.33
N GLU A 39 3.59 6.16 18.10
CA GLU A 39 3.81 7.52 17.59
C GLU A 39 4.88 7.56 16.48
N ALA A 40 5.90 6.70 16.56
CA ALA A 40 6.93 6.60 15.52
C ALA A 40 6.37 6.03 14.21
N ASN A 41 5.46 5.05 14.31
CA ASN A 41 4.79 4.51 13.13
C ASN A 41 3.89 5.58 12.49
N ILE A 42 3.12 6.31 13.31
CA ILE A 42 2.25 7.40 12.82
C ILE A 42 3.07 8.46 12.10
N ALA A 43 4.18 8.92 12.69
CA ALA A 43 5.04 9.92 12.06
C ALA A 43 5.59 9.45 10.71
N THR A 44 5.92 8.16 10.59
CA THR A 44 6.40 7.57 9.33
C THR A 44 5.28 7.48 8.28
N MET A 45 4.07 7.08 8.68
CA MET A 45 2.89 7.08 7.81
C MET A 45 2.54 8.48 7.32
N GLU A 46 2.55 9.48 8.21
CA GLU A 46 2.29 10.89 7.87
C GLU A 46 3.33 11.44 6.90
N ALA A 47 4.62 11.11 7.08
CA ALA A 47 5.67 11.51 6.16
C ALA A 47 5.46 10.89 4.76
N ALA A 48 5.09 9.62 4.69
CA ALA A 48 4.76 8.94 3.43
C ALA A 48 3.53 9.58 2.76
N LEU A 49 2.50 9.94 3.53
CA LEU A 49 1.31 10.63 3.04
C LEU A 49 1.65 12.02 2.48
N ALA A 50 2.47 12.80 3.18
CA ALA A 50 2.93 14.10 2.71
C ALA A 50 3.72 13.97 1.40
N ALA A 51 4.61 12.97 1.30
CA ALA A 51 5.36 12.69 0.08
C ALA A 51 4.45 12.26 -1.08
N PHE A 52 3.41 11.46 -0.81
CA PHE A 52 2.41 11.09 -1.81
C PHE A 52 1.67 12.32 -2.33
N SER A 53 1.16 13.17 -1.43
CA SER A 53 0.42 14.40 -1.79
C SER A 53 1.27 15.38 -2.60
N ALA A 54 2.54 15.57 -2.21
CA ALA A 54 3.49 16.36 -2.98
C ALA A 54 3.72 15.77 -4.38
N SER A 55 3.85 14.45 -4.48
CA SER A 55 4.03 13.77 -5.77
C SER A 55 2.80 13.92 -6.67
N VAL A 56 1.59 13.83 -6.12
CA VAL A 56 0.34 14.11 -6.86
C VAL A 56 0.31 15.56 -7.37
N SER A 57 0.67 16.52 -6.51
CA SER A 57 0.63 17.94 -6.83
C SER A 57 1.64 18.36 -7.92
N HIS A 58 2.75 17.64 -8.02
CA HIS A 58 3.81 17.89 -8.98
C HIS A 58 3.78 16.95 -10.20
N ASP A 59 2.74 16.13 -10.36
CA ASP A 59 2.65 15.08 -11.38
C ASP A 59 3.91 14.18 -11.43
N ALA A 60 4.43 13.88 -10.24
CA ALA A 60 5.59 13.00 -10.03
C ALA A 60 5.16 11.57 -9.69
N ASP A 61 6.14 10.66 -9.65
CA ASP A 61 5.88 9.26 -9.34
C ASP A 61 5.45 9.07 -7.88
N THR A 62 4.20 8.66 -7.66
CA THR A 62 3.62 8.44 -6.34
C THR A 62 3.97 7.07 -5.76
N LEU A 63 4.54 6.16 -6.55
CA LEU A 63 4.73 4.76 -6.16
C LEU A 63 5.67 4.57 -4.97
N PRO A 64 6.80 5.29 -4.85
CA PRO A 64 7.67 5.14 -3.69
C PRO A 64 6.95 5.49 -2.38
N ALA A 65 6.15 6.57 -2.41
CA ALA A 65 5.40 7.03 -1.24
C ALA A 65 4.24 6.07 -0.89
N ASP A 66 3.52 5.58 -1.90
CA ASP A 66 2.47 4.56 -1.75
C ASP A 66 3.01 3.27 -1.12
N PHE A 67 4.15 2.79 -1.63
CA PHE A 67 4.79 1.59 -1.13
C PHE A 67 5.27 1.75 0.33
N GLU A 68 5.93 2.86 0.66
CA GLU A 68 6.40 3.09 2.03
C GLU A 68 5.24 3.18 3.02
N PHE A 69 4.12 3.82 2.64
CA PHE A 69 2.92 3.86 3.46
C PHE A 69 2.41 2.45 3.78
N HIS A 70 2.23 1.59 2.76
CA HIS A 70 1.76 0.21 2.97
C HIS A 70 2.75 -0.64 3.77
N MET A 71 4.05 -0.46 3.55
CA MET A 71 5.09 -1.13 4.34
C MET A 71 5.04 -0.72 5.81
N GLU A 72 4.80 0.57 6.09
CA GLU A 72 4.69 1.05 7.45
C GLU A 72 3.42 0.54 8.15
N VAL A 73 2.29 0.44 7.42
CA VAL A 73 1.09 -0.24 7.94
C VAL A 73 1.39 -1.69 8.30
N ALA A 74 2.13 -2.42 7.45
CA ALA A 74 2.53 -3.80 7.72
C ALA A 74 3.46 -3.92 8.94
N ARG A 75 4.42 -3.00 9.11
CA ARG A 75 5.32 -2.94 10.28
C ARG A 75 4.55 -2.61 11.57
N ALA A 76 3.60 -1.68 11.49
CA ALA A 76 2.77 -1.24 12.61
C ALA A 76 1.84 -2.34 13.16
N THR A 77 1.68 -3.47 12.45
CA THR A 77 1.04 -4.67 13.01
C THR A 77 1.80 -5.28 14.19
N GLY A 78 3.09 -4.95 14.35
CA GLY A 78 3.99 -5.59 15.32
C GLY A 78 4.36 -7.03 14.99
N ASN A 79 4.04 -7.52 13.78
CA ASN A 79 4.34 -8.86 13.33
C ASN A 79 5.20 -8.80 12.06
N GLN A 80 6.47 -9.21 12.18
CA GLN A 80 7.44 -9.19 11.09
C GLN A 80 6.98 -9.94 9.83
N HIS A 81 6.17 -10.99 9.97
CA HIS A 81 5.70 -11.77 8.83
C HIS A 81 4.76 -10.99 7.91
N PHE A 82 4.01 -10.00 8.43
CA PHE A 82 3.25 -9.09 7.58
C PHE A 82 4.18 -8.23 6.72
N ALA A 83 5.23 -7.68 7.32
CA ALA A 83 6.20 -6.86 6.59
C ALA A 83 6.97 -7.67 5.54
N ASP A 84 7.43 -8.88 5.89
CA ASP A 84 8.15 -9.76 4.96
C ASP A 84 7.27 -10.15 3.76
N LEU A 85 6.02 -10.54 4.02
CA LEU A 85 5.10 -10.96 2.97
C LEU A 85 4.66 -9.77 2.11
N MET A 86 4.37 -8.60 2.70
CA MET A 86 4.07 -7.38 1.95
C MET A 86 5.26 -6.92 1.10
N SER A 87 6.48 -7.05 1.59
CA SER A 87 7.69 -6.76 0.82
C SER A 87 7.83 -7.69 -0.38
N TYR A 88 7.66 -9.01 -0.18
CA TYR A 88 7.68 -9.98 -1.26
C TYR A 88 6.59 -9.68 -2.30
N LEU A 89 5.35 -9.49 -1.88
CA LEU A 89 4.24 -9.16 -2.79
C LEU A 89 4.47 -7.83 -3.53
N GLY A 90 5.13 -6.86 -2.91
CA GLY A 90 5.52 -5.61 -3.56
C GLY A 90 6.55 -5.78 -4.70
N THR A 91 7.35 -6.85 -4.67
CA THR A 91 8.28 -7.17 -5.77
C THR A 91 7.62 -7.91 -6.93
N VAL A 92 6.51 -8.61 -6.67
CA VAL A 92 5.81 -9.46 -7.65
C VAL A 92 4.59 -8.77 -8.26
N ILE A 93 3.86 -7.96 -7.47
CA ILE A 93 2.60 -7.33 -7.85
C ILE A 93 2.82 -5.86 -8.17
N ILE A 94 2.27 -5.42 -9.30
CA ILE A 94 2.20 -4.00 -9.65
C ILE A 94 1.43 -3.23 -8.56
N PRO A 95 2.00 -2.15 -7.97
CA PRO A 95 1.30 -1.38 -6.94
C PRO A 95 -0.06 -0.87 -7.38
N ARG A 96 -0.98 -0.73 -6.42
CA ARG A 96 -2.41 -0.44 -6.65
C ARG A 96 -2.61 0.86 -7.45
N ALA A 97 -1.77 1.86 -7.20
CA ALA A 97 -1.72 3.12 -7.94
C ALA A 97 -1.48 2.93 -9.46
N ARG A 98 -0.79 1.86 -9.89
CA ARG A 98 -0.59 1.54 -11.31
C ARG A 98 -1.73 0.70 -11.90
N VAL A 99 -2.35 -0.19 -11.13
CA VAL A 99 -3.43 -1.08 -11.62
C VAL A 99 -4.69 -0.29 -11.96
N ASN A 100 -5.04 0.70 -11.16
CA ASN A 100 -6.28 1.48 -11.31
C ASN A 100 -6.09 2.83 -12.01
N THR A 101 -4.90 3.12 -12.54
CA THR A 101 -4.70 4.29 -13.40
C THR A 101 -5.13 3.90 -14.82
N PRO A 102 -6.28 4.35 -15.34
CA PRO A 102 -6.51 4.29 -16.77
C PRO A 102 -5.46 5.18 -17.42
N LEU A 103 -4.53 4.57 -18.16
CA LEU A 103 -3.45 5.24 -18.91
C LEU A 103 -3.99 6.26 -19.95
N SER A 104 -5.31 6.35 -20.13
CA SER A 104 -5.97 7.04 -21.23
C SER A 104 -6.73 8.32 -20.85
N ALA A 105 -6.80 8.73 -19.58
CA ALA A 105 -7.50 9.97 -19.19
C ALA A 105 -6.86 10.67 -17.97
N PRO A 106 -6.05 11.73 -18.17
CA PRO A 106 -5.39 12.50 -17.11
C PRO A 106 -6.35 13.07 -16.04
N GLU A 107 -7.56 13.47 -16.44
CA GLU A 107 -8.58 14.04 -15.54
C GLU A 107 -9.12 13.01 -14.53
N GLY A 108 -9.19 11.74 -14.90
CA GLY A 108 -9.60 10.65 -14.01
C GLY A 108 -8.51 10.21 -13.03
N ARG A 109 -7.23 10.40 -13.40
CA ARG A 109 -6.09 10.00 -12.58
C ARG A 109 -5.97 10.85 -11.32
N LEU A 110 -6.08 12.17 -11.43
CA LEU A 110 -5.95 13.07 -10.28
C LEU A 110 -7.06 12.84 -9.25
N SER A 111 -8.31 12.72 -9.69
CA SER A 111 -9.46 12.46 -8.81
C SER A 111 -9.37 11.09 -8.13
N TYR A 112 -8.84 10.08 -8.82
CA TYR A 112 -8.54 8.78 -8.22
C TYR A 112 -7.46 8.86 -7.13
N LEU A 113 -6.32 9.52 -7.41
CA LEU A 113 -5.22 9.64 -6.46
C LEU A 113 -5.62 10.45 -5.21
N GLN A 114 -6.45 11.49 -5.38
CA GLN A 114 -7.03 12.23 -4.25
C GLN A 114 -7.93 11.35 -3.37
N ARG A 115 -8.74 10.47 -3.98
CA ARG A 115 -9.57 9.52 -3.23
C ARG A 115 -8.72 8.52 -2.46
N LEU A 116 -7.72 7.92 -3.11
CA LEU A 116 -6.77 7.01 -2.46
C LEU A 116 -6.07 7.67 -1.27
N HIS A 117 -5.65 8.92 -1.43
CA HIS A 117 -5.00 9.67 -0.37
C HIS A 117 -5.90 9.80 0.87
N GLY A 118 -7.18 10.16 0.67
CA GLY A 118 -8.15 10.24 1.78
C GLY A 118 -8.43 8.88 2.44
N GLU A 119 -8.42 7.78 1.68
CA GLU A 119 -8.50 6.43 2.24
C GLU A 119 -7.29 6.14 3.16
N HIS A 120 -6.08 6.52 2.75
CA HIS A 120 -4.88 6.35 3.57
C HIS A 120 -4.87 7.22 4.83
N GLU A 121 -5.30 8.48 4.73
CA GLU A 121 -5.40 9.38 5.88
C GLU A 121 -6.24 8.77 7.02
N SER A 122 -7.33 8.07 6.67
CA SER A 122 -8.22 7.42 7.65
C SER A 122 -7.53 6.36 8.52
N ILE A 123 -6.47 5.73 8.02
CA ILE A 123 -5.70 4.71 8.75
C ILE A 123 -4.67 5.38 9.68
N SER A 124 -4.06 6.48 9.23
CA SER A 124 -3.10 7.25 10.04
C SER A 124 -3.77 8.04 11.17
N ALA A 125 -5.02 8.46 10.97
CA ALA A 125 -5.78 9.23 11.93
C ALA A 125 -5.92 8.49 13.28
N PRO A 126 -5.98 9.21 14.42
CA PRO A 126 -6.25 8.59 15.72
C PRO A 126 -7.56 7.79 15.69
N PRO A 127 -7.69 6.67 16.42
CA PRO A 127 -8.93 5.90 16.44
C PRO A 127 -10.06 6.83 16.89
N CYS A 128 -11.18 6.84 16.16
CA CYS A 128 -12.36 7.56 16.62
C CYS A 128 -12.73 6.99 18.01
N ALA A 129 -12.83 7.86 19.03
CA ALA A 129 -13.22 7.41 20.36
C ALA A 129 -14.56 6.66 20.26
N PRO A 130 -14.72 5.50 20.91
CA PRO A 130 -16.00 4.82 20.90
C PRO A 130 -17.05 5.74 21.54
N THR A 131 -18.11 6.05 20.78
CA THR A 131 -19.32 6.72 21.28
C THR A 131 -20.03 5.87 22.31
#